data_AF-R6GWD5-F1
#
_entry.id   AF-R6GWD5-F1
#
_cell.length_a   1.000
_cell.length_b   1.000
_cell.length_c   1.000
_cell.angle_alpha   90.00
_cell.angle_beta   90.00
_cell.angle_gamma   90.00
#
_symmetry.space_group_name_H-M   'P 1'
#
loop_
_entity.id
_entity.type
_entity.pdbx_description
1 polymer ?
#
loop_
_entity_poly.entity_id
_entity_poly.type
_entity_poly.pdbx_seq_one_letter_code
_entity_poly.pdbx_strand_id
1 'polypeptide(L)'
;METLGIAPEAQLIIMKVFDMDGMCYFDYLIAAMEDAIVLGVDCANLSLGSACGPHYYEGMTEVYDAAREAGIHVVVAAGNDASTG
;
A
#
# COMPACT_ATOMS: atom_id res chain seq x y z
N MET A 1 -11.50 -27.87 -8.38
CA MET A 1 -10.08 -27.47 -8.35
C MET A 1 -10.00 -26.35 -7.35
N GLU A 2 -9.20 -26.48 -6.30
CA GLU A 2 -9.01 -25.41 -5.32
C GLU A 2 -8.08 -24.35 -5.91
N THR A 3 -8.45 -23.08 -5.75
CA THR A 3 -7.62 -21.94 -6.16
C THR A 3 -6.89 -21.43 -4.93
N LEU A 4 -5.57 -21.41 -4.97
CA LEU A 4 -4.72 -20.92 -3.89
C LEU A 4 -3.98 -19.65 -4.33
N GLY A 5 -3.67 -18.78 -3.37
CA GLY A 5 -2.78 -17.64 -3.57
C GLY A 5 -1.32 -18.08 -3.73
N ILE A 6 -0.44 -17.11 -4.04
CA ILE A 6 1.00 -17.38 -4.20
C ILE A 6 1.66 -17.82 -2.88
N ALA A 7 1.22 -17.25 -1.74
CA ALA A 7 1.68 -17.60 -0.40
C ALA A 7 0.48 -18.02 0.47
N PRO A 8 -0.04 -19.26 0.29
CA PRO A 8 -1.31 -19.68 0.88
C PRO A 8 -1.30 -19.78 2.41
N GLU A 9 -0.12 -19.97 3.02
CA GLU A 9 0.04 -20.10 4.48
C GLU A 9 0.48 -18.80 5.17
N ALA A 10 0.58 -17.69 4.42
CA ALA A 10 0.93 -16.40 5.00
C ALA A 10 -0.22 -15.87 5.88
N GLN A 11 0.12 -15.24 7.00
CA GLN A 11 -0.85 -14.52 7.81
C GLN A 11 -1.22 -13.18 7.14
N LEU A 12 -2.47 -12.77 7.29
CA LEU A 12 -2.98 -11.54 6.71
C LEU A 12 -3.32 -10.51 7.79
N ILE A 13 -2.84 -9.29 7.58
CA ILE A 13 -3.31 -8.10 8.29
C ILE A 13 -4.08 -7.25 7.29
N ILE A 14 -5.35 -6.99 7.58
CA ILE A 14 -6.23 -6.28 6.65
C ILE A 14 -6.45 -4.86 7.15
N MET A 15 -5.89 -3.90 6.42
CA MET A 15 -6.05 -2.48 6.72
C MET A 15 -7.01 -1.83 5.71
N LYS A 16 -8.23 -1.53 6.17
CA LYS A 16 -9.23 -0.82 5.35
C LYS A 16 -8.92 0.67 5.37
N VAL A 17 -8.34 1.16 4.27
CA VAL A 17 -8.02 2.59 4.07
C VAL A 17 -9.03 3.34 3.19
N PHE A 18 -10.04 2.64 2.67
CA PHE A 18 -11.13 3.26 1.92
C PHE A 18 -12.34 3.47 2.82
N ASP A 19 -12.95 4.65 2.74
CA ASP A 19 -14.21 4.95 3.43
C ASP A 19 -15.41 4.23 2.77
N MET A 20 -16.63 4.67 3.12
CA MET A 20 -17.87 4.08 2.59
C MET A 20 -18.18 4.52 1.15
N ASP A 21 -17.63 5.66 0.73
CA ASP A 21 -17.81 6.23 -0.62
C ASP A 21 -16.70 5.77 -1.58
N GLY A 22 -15.76 4.96 -1.10
CA GLY A 22 -14.64 4.45 -1.88
C GLY A 22 -13.51 5.46 -2.03
N MET A 23 -13.43 6.46 -1.15
CA MET A 23 -12.33 7.43 -1.11
C MET A 23 -11.23 6.95 -0.16
N CYS A 24 -9.99 7.17 -0.55
CA CYS A 24 -8.80 6.96 0.26
C CYS A 24 -8.05 8.29 0.33
N TYR A 25 -7.69 8.70 1.55
CA TYR A 25 -6.96 9.93 1.82
C TYR A 25 -5.55 9.57 2.31
N PHE A 26 -4.59 10.48 2.12
CA PHE A 26 -3.20 10.20 2.45
C PHE A 26 -2.98 9.94 3.94
N ASP A 27 -3.70 10.63 4.83
CA ASP A 27 -3.64 10.39 6.27
C ASP A 27 -4.06 8.96 6.64
N TYR A 28 -5.09 8.41 5.98
CA TYR A 28 -5.51 7.02 6.19
C TYR A 28 -4.42 6.03 5.76
N LEU A 29 -3.76 6.31 4.65
CA LEU A 29 -2.70 5.47 4.12
C LEU A 29 -1.42 5.55 4.95
N ILE A 30 -1.03 6.75 5.41
CA ILE A 30 0.11 6.97 6.30
C ILE A 30 -0.10 6.19 7.60
N ALA A 31 -1.26 6.35 8.25
CA ALA A 31 -1.55 5.65 9.50
C ALA A 31 -1.49 4.11 9.33
N ALA A 32 -2.03 3.58 8.23
CA ALA A 32 -1.97 2.15 7.94
C ALA A 32 -0.53 1.66 7.70
N MET A 33 0.30 2.45 7.02
CA MET A 33 1.70 2.13 6.80
C MET A 33 2.53 2.18 8.10
N GLU A 34 2.27 3.17 8.97
CA GLU A 34 2.89 3.25 10.30
C GLU A 34 2.50 2.03 11.16
N ASP A 35 1.23 1.66 11.18
CA ASP A 35 0.77 0.45 11.89
C ASP A 35 1.40 -0.81 11.31
N ALA A 36 1.54 -0.92 9.99
CA ALA A 36 2.19 -2.07 9.35
C ALA A 36 3.66 -2.19 9.75
N ILE A 37 4.38 -1.07 9.87
CA ILE A 37 5.75 -1.01 10.38
C ILE A 37 5.81 -1.48 11.83
N VAL A 38 4.93 -0.97 12.70
CA VAL A 38 4.89 -1.33 14.13
C VAL A 38 4.54 -2.81 14.33
N LEU A 39 3.62 -3.35 13.52
CA LEU A 39 3.23 -4.75 13.54
C LEU A 39 4.29 -5.68 12.94
N GLY A 40 5.30 -5.13 12.26
CA GLY A 40 6.43 -5.89 11.73
C GLY A 40 6.05 -6.82 10.59
N VAL A 41 5.21 -6.37 9.66
CA VAL A 41 4.85 -7.17 8.47
C VAL A 41 6.04 -7.37 7.54
N ASP A 42 6.11 -8.51 6.85
CA ASP A 42 7.17 -8.76 5.87
C ASP A 42 6.94 -7.99 4.54
N CYS A 43 5.67 -7.83 4.16
CA CYS A 43 5.28 -7.14 2.93
C CYS A 43 3.92 -6.45 3.06
N ALA A 44 3.73 -5.41 2.24
CA ALA A 44 2.48 -4.67 2.13
C ALA A 44 2.07 -4.56 0.66
N ASN A 45 0.83 -4.95 0.34
CA ASN A 45 0.27 -4.82 -1.01
C ASN A 45 -0.76 -3.69 -1.05
N LEU A 46 -0.49 -2.69 -1.89
CA LEU A 46 -1.31 -1.50 -2.07
C LEU A 46 -1.83 -1.49 -3.52
N SER A 47 -2.98 -2.14 -3.73
CA SER A 47 -3.69 -2.10 -5.02
C SER A 47 -4.50 -0.81 -5.16
N LEU A 48 -3.82 0.33 -5.03
CA LEU A 48 -4.37 1.68 -5.03
C LEU A 48 -3.33 2.67 -5.56
N GLY A 49 -3.78 3.84 -5.97
CA GLY A 49 -2.92 4.92 -6.45
C GLY A 49 -3.74 6.03 -7.11
N SER A 50 -3.06 7.09 -7.54
CA SER A 50 -3.63 8.16 -8.33
C SER A 50 -2.82 8.34 -9.62
N ALA A 51 -3.52 8.52 -10.74
CA ALA A 51 -2.88 8.78 -12.02
C ALA A 51 -2.03 10.06 -11.96
N CYS A 52 -0.89 10.06 -12.67
CA CYS A 52 0.02 11.20 -12.71
C CYS A 52 0.53 11.68 -11.32
N GLY A 53 0.65 10.77 -10.35
CA GLY A 53 1.21 11.07 -9.04
C GLY A 53 2.67 11.57 -9.10
N PRO A 54 3.08 12.47 -8.20
CA PRO A 54 4.46 12.92 -8.12
C PRO A 54 5.37 11.82 -7.56
N HIS A 55 6.67 11.91 -7.84
CA HIS A 55 7.66 11.02 -7.22
C HIS A 55 7.79 11.27 -5.70
N TYR A 56 7.70 12.53 -5.29
CA TYR A 56 7.77 12.94 -3.90
C TYR A 56 6.49 13.65 -3.48
N TYR A 57 5.97 13.27 -2.31
CA TYR A 57 4.88 13.95 -1.63
C TYR A 57 5.16 13.91 -0.13
N GLU A 58 5.22 15.09 0.50
CA GLU A 58 5.55 15.24 1.92
C GLU A 58 4.63 14.38 2.81
N GLY A 59 5.23 13.63 3.72
CA GLY A 59 4.57 12.67 4.62
C GLY A 59 4.44 11.27 4.00
N MET A 60 4.02 11.20 2.73
CA MET A 60 3.83 9.91 2.04
C MET A 60 5.15 9.26 1.64
N THR A 61 6.11 10.02 1.11
CA THR A 61 7.39 9.45 0.71
C THR A 61 8.18 8.98 1.91
N GLU A 62 8.15 9.73 3.01
CA GLU A 62 8.84 9.40 4.26
C GLU A 62 8.34 8.10 4.89
N VAL A 63 7.03 7.82 4.85
CA VAL A 63 6.51 6.56 5.41
C VAL A 63 6.90 5.35 4.54
N TYR A 64 7.01 5.52 3.22
CA TYR A 64 7.54 4.47 2.35
C TYR A 64 9.03 4.23 2.57
N ASP A 65 9.82 5.29 2.77
CA ASP A 65 11.23 5.18 3.11
C ASP A 65 11.41 4.48 4.47
N ALA A 66 10.60 4.82 5.47
CA ALA A 66 10.60 4.15 6.77
C ALA A 66 10.23 2.66 6.66
N ALA A 67 9.21 2.31 5.85
CA ALA A 67 8.86 0.91 5.60
C ALA A 67 10.01 0.15 4.93
N ARG A 68 10.68 0.77 3.96
CA ARG A 68 11.87 0.21 3.31
C ARG A 68 13.01 -0.01 4.29
N GLU A 69 13.30 0.97 5.15
CA GLU A 69 14.33 0.88 6.18
C GLU A 69 14.01 -0.21 7.22
N ALA A 70 12.73 -0.42 7.52
CA ALA A 70 12.25 -1.52 8.36
C ALA A 70 12.32 -2.90 7.66
N GLY A 71 12.73 -2.96 6.39
CA GLY A 71 12.86 -4.20 5.63
C GLY A 71 11.56 -4.69 4.99
N ILE A 72 10.52 -3.85 4.95
CA ILE A 72 9.19 -4.21 4.44
C ILE A 72 9.14 -4.02 2.93
N HIS A 73 8.71 -5.05 2.21
CA HIS A 73 8.47 -4.96 0.78
C HIS A 73 7.09 -4.36 0.49
N VAL A 74 7.07 -3.08 0.11
CA VAL A 74 5.84 -2.40 -0.32
C VAL A 74 5.66 -2.55 -1.83
N VAL A 75 4.55 -3.15 -2.24
CA VAL A 75 4.20 -3.42 -3.65
C VAL A 75 2.96 -2.60 -4.01
N VAL A 76 3.08 -1.72 -5.00
CA VAL A 76 2.02 -0.78 -5.41
C VAL A 76 1.62 -1.04 -6.85
N ALA A 77 0.32 -0.99 -7.16
CA ALA A 77 -0.17 -1.11 -8.52
C ALA A 77 0.19 0.13 -9.36
N ALA A 78 0.58 -0.07 -10.62
CA ALA A 78 0.97 1.03 -11.53
C ALA A 78 -0.20 1.93 -11.98
N GLY A 79 -1.44 1.48 -11.80
CA GLY A 79 -2.63 2.13 -12.35
C GLY A 79 -3.03 1.60 -13.74
N ASN A 80 -4.25 1.94 -14.16
CA ASN A 80 -4.87 1.43 -15.39
C ASN A 80 -5.23 2.55 -16.39
N ASP A 81 -4.81 3.78 -16.13
CA ASP A 81 -5.17 4.99 -16.90
C ASP A 81 -4.42 5.11 -18.25
N ALA A 82 -3.41 4.27 -18.48
CA ALA A 82 -2.56 4.27 -19.67
C ALA A 82 -1.82 5.62 -19.89
N SER A 83 -2.11 6.32 -20.98
CA SER A 83 -1.45 7.57 -21.37
C SER A 83 -2.44 8.53 -22.03
N THR A 84 -2.19 9.84 -21.93
CA THR A 84 -3.03 10.87 -22.56
C THR A 84 -2.83 11.03 -24.07
N GLY A 85 -1.82 10.37 -24.65
CA GLY A 85 -1.38 10.57 -26.04
C GLY A 85 -0.13 11.44 -26.11
#